data_AF-A0A5E4HKG7-F1
#
_entry.id   AF-A0A5E4HKG7-F1
#
_cell.length_a   1.000
_cell.length_b   1.000
_cell.length_c   1.000
_cell.angle_alpha   90.00
_cell.angle_beta   90.00
_cell.angle_gamma   90.00
#
_symmetry.space_group_name_H-M   'P 1'
#
loop_
_entity.id
_entity.type
_entity.pdbx_description
1 polymer ?
#
loop_
_entity_poly.entity_id
_entity_poly.type
_entity_poly.pdbx_seq_one_letter_code
_entity_poly.pdbx_strand_id
1 'polypeptide(L)'
;MSIILPSGSTATTSHTDREAAIAGPGAGADWSINPEYKPLENAFNEHHDVAATSEAIQQMLAGGTPNWVKWPHEYKAYAKECFAAEKENSDRMAAQYKWNDQEMLTNEAARKVNPVSTIEFIKKLKTNGIKCTVMDNGLKGTLGLWCVPPNRTDKLRYVCFIQVPAMYEWSILRLDDHGIPSGEKFRGWRTVAVQLVEKEIITEQQCHQIFGVPSPNTISARYFRSLWEKRNGRRYEDEDERGLSD
;
A
#
# COMPACT_ATOMS: atom_id res chain seq x y z
N MET A 1 -2.41 52.81 23.36
CA MET A 1 -1.61 51.61 23.03
C MET A 1 -1.25 51.71 21.56
N SER A 2 -0.05 52.24 21.27
CA SER A 2 0.41 52.48 19.90
C SER A 2 1.19 51.25 19.43
N ILE A 3 0.79 50.70 18.29
CA ILE A 3 1.46 49.57 17.64
C ILE A 3 2.40 50.16 16.59
N ILE A 4 3.70 49.99 16.81
CA ILE A 4 4.78 50.36 15.91
C ILE A 4 5.06 49.17 14.99
N LEU A 5 4.89 49.34 13.68
CA LEU A 5 5.28 48.36 12.66
C LEU A 5 6.70 48.68 12.17
N PRO A 6 7.62 47.70 12.08
CA PRO A 6 8.91 47.92 11.45
C PRO A 6 8.84 47.70 9.93
N SER A 7 9.36 48.70 9.21
CA SER A 7 9.63 48.73 7.77
C SER A 7 11.05 48.25 7.45
N GLY A 8 11.23 47.62 6.28
CA GLY A 8 12.53 47.29 5.66
C GLY A 8 12.79 45.78 5.69
N SER A 9 13.30 45.11 4.65
CA SER A 9 14.23 45.55 3.61
C SER A 9 14.17 44.55 2.45
N THR A 10 14.11 45.04 1.21
CA THR A 10 14.23 44.23 -0.01
C THR A 10 15.69 43.94 -0.30
N ALA A 11 16.11 42.68 -0.15
CA ALA A 11 17.43 42.22 -0.57
C ALA A 11 17.38 41.75 -2.04
N THR A 12 18.08 42.49 -2.89
CA THR A 12 18.38 42.15 -4.28
C THR A 12 19.66 41.29 -4.26
N THR A 13 19.56 40.01 -4.61
CA THR A 13 20.74 39.13 -4.71
C THR A 13 21.15 39.03 -6.16
N SER A 14 22.27 39.69 -6.50
CA SER A 14 22.99 39.55 -7.77
C SER A 14 23.58 38.15 -7.88
N HIS A 15 23.32 37.49 -9.00
CA HIS A 15 23.89 36.20 -9.35
C HIS A 15 25.15 36.45 -10.18
N THR A 16 26.30 36.48 -9.50
CA THR A 16 27.62 36.52 -10.14
C THR A 16 28.56 35.57 -9.39
N ASP A 17 29.15 34.67 -10.18
CA ASP A 17 30.48 34.08 -10.02
C ASP A 17 30.78 33.25 -8.77
N ARG A 18 30.55 31.93 -8.88
CA ARG A 18 31.34 30.91 -8.18
C ARG A 18 31.58 29.69 -9.08
N GLU A 19 32.48 29.85 -10.05
CA GLU A 19 33.32 28.74 -10.51
C GLU A 19 34.35 28.45 -9.41
N ALA A 20 34.06 27.46 -8.58
CA ALA A 20 35.04 26.87 -7.68
C ALA A 20 35.47 25.52 -8.24
N ALA A 21 36.73 25.47 -8.67
CA ALA A 21 37.44 24.26 -9.06
C ALA A 21 37.38 23.21 -7.94
N ILE A 22 36.69 22.10 -8.20
CA ILE A 22 36.79 20.89 -7.39
C ILE A 22 37.96 20.08 -7.93
N ALA A 23 39.10 20.23 -7.26
CA ALA A 23 40.24 19.34 -7.40
C ALA A 23 39.83 17.93 -6.95
N GLY A 24 39.95 16.96 -7.85
CA GLY A 24 39.52 15.59 -7.63
C GLY A 24 40.39 14.83 -6.61
N PRO A 25 39.80 13.91 -5.83
CA PRO A 25 40.57 12.92 -5.10
C PRO A 25 40.80 11.69 -5.96
N GLY A 26 42.08 11.32 -6.13
CA GLY A 26 42.53 9.93 -6.18
C GLY A 26 42.13 9.12 -7.40
N ALA A 27 42.90 9.26 -8.48
CA ALA A 27 43.13 8.18 -9.42
C ALA A 27 43.73 6.98 -8.67
N GLY A 28 43.11 5.80 -8.75
CA GLY A 28 43.72 4.56 -8.23
C GLY A 28 42.79 3.44 -7.77
N ALA A 29 41.47 3.54 -7.90
CA ALA A 29 40.62 2.35 -7.85
C ALA A 29 40.50 1.81 -9.28
N ASP A 30 41.26 0.77 -9.58
CA ASP A 30 41.14 -0.03 -10.79
C ASP A 30 39.78 -0.74 -10.76
N TRP A 31 38.77 -0.09 -11.33
CA TRP A 31 37.48 -0.69 -11.66
C TRP A 31 37.60 -1.52 -12.94
N SER A 32 38.68 -2.30 -13.08
CA SER A 32 38.78 -3.43 -13.99
C SER A 32 37.68 -4.43 -13.64
N ILE A 33 36.48 -4.10 -14.11
CA ILE A 33 35.54 -4.93 -14.82
C ILE A 33 35.82 -6.39 -14.53
N ASN A 34 35.05 -6.93 -13.59
CA ASN A 34 34.88 -8.35 -13.42
C ASN A 34 34.71 -8.96 -14.83
N PRO A 35 35.64 -9.79 -15.36
CA PRO A 35 35.67 -10.21 -16.76
C PRO A 35 34.50 -11.12 -17.15
N GLU A 36 33.56 -11.34 -16.24
CA GLU A 36 32.37 -12.17 -16.38
C GLU A 36 31.06 -11.38 -16.35
N TYR A 37 31.09 -10.06 -16.56
CA TYR A 37 29.88 -9.35 -16.99
C TYR A 37 29.60 -9.72 -18.45
N LYS A 38 28.93 -10.86 -18.65
CA LYS A 38 28.18 -11.06 -19.89
C LYS A 38 27.20 -9.89 -20.00
N PRO A 39 27.19 -9.11 -21.10
CA PRO A 39 26.10 -8.17 -21.32
C PRO A 39 24.82 -8.98 -21.20
N LEU A 40 23.99 -8.67 -20.19
CA LEU A 40 22.64 -9.20 -20.12
C LEU A 40 22.02 -8.87 -21.48
N GLU A 41 21.70 -9.90 -22.27
CA GLU A 41 20.89 -9.71 -23.46
C GLU A 41 19.68 -8.90 -23.01
N ASN A 42 19.56 -7.68 -23.54
CA ASN A 42 18.41 -6.84 -23.24
C ASN A 42 17.20 -7.58 -23.81
N ALA A 43 16.47 -8.30 -22.96
CA ALA A 43 15.24 -9.00 -23.33
C ALA A 43 14.18 -8.03 -23.92
N PHE A 44 14.35 -6.72 -23.72
CA PHE A 44 13.57 -5.68 -24.36
C PHE A 44 13.83 -5.52 -25.88
N ASN A 45 14.98 -5.95 -26.38
CA ASN A 45 15.32 -5.88 -27.81
C ASN A 45 14.70 -7.02 -28.62
N GLU A 46 14.28 -8.12 -27.99
CA GLU A 46 13.78 -9.31 -28.71
C GLU A 46 12.30 -9.24 -29.09
N HIS A 47 11.54 -8.26 -28.58
CA HIS A 47 10.09 -8.16 -28.83
C HIS A 47 9.60 -6.79 -29.30
N HIS A 48 10.49 -5.84 -29.60
CA HIS A 48 10.07 -4.57 -30.18
C HIS A 48 9.89 -4.73 -31.69
N ASP A 49 8.68 -5.08 -32.13
CA ASP A 49 8.33 -5.14 -33.55
C ASP A 49 8.34 -3.70 -34.14
N VAL A 50 9.46 -3.36 -34.76
CA VAL A 50 9.70 -2.06 -35.39
C VAL A 50 8.74 -1.85 -36.56
N ALA A 51 8.36 -2.93 -37.27
CA ALA A 51 7.43 -2.85 -38.38
C ALA A 51 6.02 -2.49 -37.87
N ALA A 52 5.51 -3.20 -36.85
CA ALA A 52 4.22 -2.89 -36.23
C ALA A 52 4.18 -1.48 -35.64
N THR A 53 5.27 -1.03 -35.00
CA THR A 53 5.37 0.34 -34.48
C THR A 53 5.33 1.38 -35.61
N SER A 54 6.03 1.12 -36.72
CA SER A 54 6.05 2.01 -37.88
C SER A 54 4.70 2.09 -38.58
N GLU A 55 3.97 0.97 -38.68
CA GLU A 55 2.62 0.93 -39.25
C GLU A 55 1.62 1.69 -38.36
N ALA A 56 1.70 1.51 -37.04
CA ALA A 56 0.88 2.26 -36.09
C ALA A 56 1.14 3.78 -36.18
N ILE A 57 2.41 4.19 -36.31
CA ILE A 57 2.78 5.60 -36.53
C ILE A 57 2.21 6.12 -37.86
N GLN A 58 2.32 5.35 -38.95
CA GLN A 58 1.77 5.74 -40.24
C GLN A 58 0.24 5.85 -40.21
N GLN A 59 -0.45 4.93 -39.52
CA GLN A 59 -1.90 4.99 -39.33
C GLN A 59 -2.31 6.21 -38.48
N MET A 60 -1.58 6.50 -37.39
CA MET A 60 -1.80 7.70 -36.58
C MET A 60 -1.58 9.00 -37.38
N LEU A 61 -0.67 8.98 -38.36
CA LEU A 61 -0.33 10.13 -39.20
C LEU A 61 -1.10 10.19 -40.53
N ALA A 62 -1.93 9.20 -40.85
CA ALA A 62 -2.66 9.13 -42.13
C ALA A 62 -3.66 10.29 -42.32
N GLY A 63 -4.13 10.90 -41.22
CA GLY A 63 -4.94 12.12 -41.23
C GLY A 63 -4.15 13.41 -41.45
N GLY A 64 -2.84 13.32 -41.67
CA GLY A 64 -1.89 14.43 -41.68
C GLY A 64 -1.23 14.63 -40.32
N THR A 65 0.06 14.98 -40.31
CA THR A 65 0.74 15.40 -39.08
C THR A 65 0.13 16.75 -38.66
N PRO A 66 -0.43 16.88 -37.45
CA PRO A 66 -0.95 18.17 -37.01
C PRO A 66 0.17 19.21 -37.14
N ASN A 67 -0.09 20.40 -37.68
CA ASN A 67 0.96 21.39 -37.86
C ASN A 67 1.08 22.25 -36.61
N TRP A 68 1.74 21.72 -35.57
CA TRP A 68 1.80 22.33 -34.23
C TRP A 68 2.52 23.69 -34.25
N VAL A 69 3.40 23.88 -35.24
CA VAL A 69 4.16 25.13 -35.46
C VAL A 69 3.26 26.22 -36.03
N LYS A 70 2.35 25.86 -36.94
CA LYS A 70 1.45 26.81 -37.60
C LYS A 70 0.20 27.12 -36.77
N TRP A 71 -0.31 26.16 -36.00
CA TRP A 71 -1.58 26.28 -35.25
C TRP A 71 -1.46 25.80 -33.78
N PRO A 72 -0.65 26.48 -32.95
CA PRO A 72 -0.39 26.04 -31.57
C PRO A 72 -1.64 26.04 -30.68
N HIS A 73 -2.64 26.87 -30.99
CA HIS A 73 -3.90 26.94 -30.23
C HIS A 73 -4.82 25.75 -30.51
N GLU A 74 -4.89 25.26 -31.75
CA GLU A 74 -5.65 24.08 -32.13
C GLU A 74 -5.07 22.82 -31.47
N TYR A 75 -3.74 22.68 -31.47
CA TYR A 75 -3.07 21.59 -30.76
C TYR A 75 -3.37 21.62 -29.26
N LYS A 76 -3.33 22.80 -28.63
CA LYS A 76 -3.67 22.93 -27.21
C LYS A 76 -5.11 22.52 -26.92
N ALA A 77 -6.05 22.77 -27.84
CA ALA A 77 -7.43 22.32 -27.70
C ALA A 77 -7.55 20.80 -27.87
N TYR A 78 -6.93 20.24 -28.92
CA TYR A 78 -6.88 18.80 -29.16
C TYR A 78 -6.26 18.03 -28.00
N ALA A 79 -5.09 18.45 -27.49
CA ALA A 79 -4.43 17.81 -26.36
C ALA A 79 -5.30 17.83 -25.09
N LYS A 80 -6.06 18.91 -24.86
CA LYS A 80 -7.03 18.97 -23.76
C LYS A 80 -8.18 18.00 -23.95
N GLU A 81 -8.68 17.85 -25.18
CA GLU A 81 -9.76 16.92 -25.51
C GLU A 81 -9.30 15.45 -25.36
N CYS A 82 -8.13 15.10 -25.89
CA CYS A 82 -7.54 13.77 -25.70
C CYS A 82 -7.32 13.46 -24.22
N PHE A 83 -6.75 14.40 -23.47
CA PHE A 83 -6.57 14.25 -22.02
C PHE A 83 -7.92 14.07 -21.30
N ALA A 84 -8.96 14.81 -21.68
CA ALA A 84 -10.29 14.66 -21.11
C ALA A 84 -10.89 13.28 -21.41
N ALA A 85 -10.75 12.78 -22.63
CA ALA A 85 -11.23 11.46 -23.04
C ALA A 85 -10.48 10.32 -22.32
N GLU A 86 -9.16 10.41 -22.19
CA GLU A 86 -8.35 9.47 -21.42
C GLU A 86 -8.71 9.51 -19.92
N LYS A 87 -8.91 10.71 -19.37
CA LYS A 87 -9.35 10.88 -17.99
C LYS A 87 -10.73 10.25 -17.76
N GLU A 88 -11.69 10.42 -18.67
CA GLU A 88 -13.00 9.78 -18.57
C GLU A 88 -12.89 8.25 -18.58
N ASN A 89 -12.02 7.70 -19.45
CA ASN A 89 -11.73 6.27 -19.46
C ASN A 89 -11.11 5.80 -18.14
N SER A 90 -10.13 6.54 -17.61
CA SER A 90 -9.51 6.26 -16.32
C SER A 90 -10.51 6.30 -15.17
N ASP A 91 -11.36 7.33 -15.11
CA ASP A 91 -12.39 7.49 -14.08
C ASP A 91 -13.43 6.35 -14.14
N ARG A 92 -13.81 5.93 -15.36
CA ARG A 92 -14.70 4.78 -15.57
C ARG A 92 -14.08 3.47 -15.10
N MET A 93 -12.81 3.23 -15.40
CA MET A 93 -12.09 2.04 -14.88
C MET A 93 -11.99 2.09 -13.35
N ALA A 94 -11.62 3.23 -12.78
CA ALA A 94 -11.53 3.42 -11.33
C ALA A 94 -12.86 3.12 -10.62
N ALA A 95 -13.99 3.53 -11.20
CA ALA A 95 -15.32 3.23 -10.66
C ALA A 95 -15.61 1.72 -10.56
N GLN A 96 -15.08 0.91 -11.48
CA GLN A 96 -15.25 -0.55 -11.48
C GLN A 96 -14.43 -1.27 -10.39
N TYR A 97 -13.32 -0.66 -9.95
CA TYR A 97 -12.46 -1.23 -8.89
C TYR A 97 -12.93 -0.89 -7.47
N LYS A 98 -13.94 -0.04 -7.31
CA LYS A 98 -14.49 0.31 -5.99
C LYS A 98 -15.13 -0.91 -5.34
N TRP A 99 -14.92 -1.06 -4.02
CA TRP A 99 -15.57 -2.12 -3.25
C TRP A 99 -17.03 -1.75 -2.94
N ASN A 100 -17.92 -2.74 -2.98
CA ASN A 100 -19.35 -2.54 -2.73
C ASN A 100 -19.66 -1.87 -1.37
N ASP A 101 -18.82 -2.08 -0.35
CA ASP A 101 -18.97 -1.54 1.01
C ASP A 101 -17.94 -0.45 1.35
N GLN A 102 -17.27 0.14 0.36
CA GLN A 102 -16.15 1.07 0.57
C GLN A 102 -16.50 2.28 1.45
N GLU A 103 -17.68 2.87 1.28
CA GLU A 103 -18.13 4.01 2.09
C GLU A 103 -18.19 3.66 3.59
N MET A 104 -18.63 2.45 3.92
CA MET A 104 -18.65 1.98 5.30
C MET A 104 -17.25 1.74 5.85
N LEU A 105 -16.33 1.25 5.01
CA LEU A 105 -14.98 0.92 5.42
C LEU A 105 -14.09 2.15 5.63
N THR A 106 -14.48 3.30 5.08
CA THR A 106 -13.78 4.59 5.15
C THR A 106 -14.36 5.54 6.20
N ASN A 107 -15.56 5.24 6.74
CA ASN A 107 -16.18 6.03 7.80
C ASN A 107 -15.41 5.92 9.12
N GLU A 108 -14.52 6.88 9.37
CA GLU A 108 -13.68 6.88 10.57
C GLU A 108 -14.49 6.98 11.86
N ALA A 109 -15.55 7.81 11.90
CA ALA A 109 -16.33 8.05 13.10
C ALA A 109 -17.03 6.77 13.59
N ALA A 110 -17.58 5.99 12.64
CA ALA A 110 -18.25 4.74 12.96
C ALA A 110 -17.26 3.60 13.31
N ARG A 111 -16.03 3.66 12.82
CA ARG A 111 -15.03 2.58 12.97
C ARG A 111 -14.06 2.79 14.14
N LYS A 112 -13.79 4.04 14.53
CA LYS A 112 -12.94 4.41 15.68
C LYS A 112 -13.67 4.23 17.01
N VAL A 113 -14.13 3.01 17.27
CA VAL A 113 -14.79 2.62 18.53
C VAL A 113 -13.92 1.64 19.31
N ASN A 114 -14.13 1.58 20.63
CA ASN A 114 -13.49 0.63 21.55
C ASN A 114 -11.96 0.51 21.33
N PRO A 115 -11.20 1.61 21.51
CA PRO A 115 -9.76 1.55 21.37
C PRO A 115 -9.15 0.61 22.42
N VAL A 116 -8.21 -0.22 21.98
CA VAL A 116 -7.45 -1.12 22.86
C VAL A 116 -5.97 -0.81 22.67
N SER A 117 -5.26 -0.58 23.77
CA SER A 117 -3.81 -0.39 23.73
C SER A 117 -3.12 -1.66 23.20
N THR A 118 -2.06 -1.51 22.41
CA THR A 118 -1.28 -2.66 21.92
C THR A 118 -0.82 -3.53 23.09
N ILE A 119 -0.42 -2.92 24.21
CA ILE A 119 0.02 -3.63 25.42
C ILE A 119 -1.12 -4.43 26.04
N GLU A 120 -2.32 -3.84 26.14
CA GLU A 120 -3.51 -4.51 26.66
C GLU A 120 -3.94 -5.68 25.77
N PHE A 121 -3.89 -5.50 24.46
CA PHE A 121 -4.18 -6.54 23.49
C PHE A 121 -3.24 -7.74 23.67
N ILE A 122 -1.92 -7.50 23.74
CA ILE A 122 -0.93 -8.56 23.97
C ILE A 122 -1.10 -9.20 25.35
N LYS A 123 -1.36 -8.42 26.39
CA LYS A 123 -1.65 -8.95 27.74
C LYS A 123 -2.87 -9.87 27.69
N LYS A 124 -3.92 -9.48 26.99
CA LYS A 124 -5.15 -10.26 26.82
C LYS A 124 -4.89 -11.59 26.13
N LEU A 125 -4.04 -11.62 25.09
CA LEU A 125 -3.61 -12.87 24.45
C LEU A 125 -2.86 -13.78 25.43
N LYS A 126 -1.86 -13.24 26.13
CA LYS A 126 -1.03 -13.99 27.09
C LYS A 126 -1.84 -14.56 28.26
N THR A 127 -2.79 -13.78 28.80
CA THR A 127 -3.69 -14.24 29.87
C THR A 127 -4.54 -15.44 29.45
N ASN A 128 -4.84 -15.58 28.16
CA ASN A 128 -5.60 -16.71 27.62
C ASN A 128 -4.70 -17.84 27.09
N GLY A 129 -3.44 -17.89 27.52
CA GLY A 129 -2.50 -18.96 27.19
C GLY A 129 -1.91 -18.90 25.77
N ILE A 130 -2.15 -17.82 25.03
CA ILE A 130 -1.63 -17.65 23.67
C ILE A 130 -0.18 -17.16 23.76
N LYS A 131 0.75 -17.97 23.27
CA LYS A 131 2.17 -17.62 23.19
C LYS A 131 2.39 -16.71 21.99
N CYS A 132 2.55 -15.42 22.25
CA CYS A 132 2.79 -14.42 21.21
C CYS A 132 4.00 -13.53 21.51
N THR A 133 4.64 -13.09 20.43
CA THR A 133 5.79 -12.18 20.41
C THR A 133 5.52 -11.09 19.39
N VAL A 134 5.96 -9.87 19.69
CA VAL A 134 5.91 -8.74 18.75
C VAL A 134 7.33 -8.40 18.31
N MET A 135 7.51 -8.13 17.02
CA MET A 135 8.80 -7.79 16.43
C MET A 135 8.63 -6.54 15.55
N ASP A 136 9.70 -5.76 15.40
CA ASP A 136 9.71 -4.65 14.44
C ASP A 136 9.59 -5.21 13.02
N ASN A 137 8.69 -4.64 12.23
CA ASN A 137 8.48 -4.99 10.82
C ASN A 137 9.04 -3.93 9.85
N GLY A 138 9.77 -2.93 10.36
CA GLY A 138 10.34 -1.82 9.58
C GLY A 138 9.33 -0.73 9.19
N LEU A 139 8.05 -0.88 9.54
CA LEU A 139 7.00 0.08 9.22
C LEU A 139 6.65 0.93 10.45
N LYS A 140 6.87 2.25 10.33
CA LYS A 140 6.59 3.22 11.40
C LYS A 140 5.14 3.10 11.90
N GLY A 141 5.01 3.00 13.22
CA GLY A 141 3.71 2.95 13.91
C GLY A 141 3.03 1.57 13.87
N THR A 142 3.75 0.53 13.44
CA THR A 142 3.24 -0.85 13.46
C THR A 142 4.28 -1.83 14.01
N LEU A 143 3.82 -3.00 14.44
CA LEU A 143 4.66 -4.13 14.84
C LEU A 143 4.15 -5.40 14.19
N GLY A 144 5.02 -6.35 13.85
CA GLY A 144 4.64 -7.69 13.43
C GLY A 144 4.23 -8.55 14.64
N LEU A 145 3.05 -9.17 14.58
CA LEU A 145 2.58 -10.15 15.57
C LEU A 145 2.90 -11.57 15.09
N TRP A 146 3.63 -12.29 15.94
CA TRP A 146 3.99 -13.70 15.75
C TRP A 146 3.39 -14.53 16.88
N CYS A 147 2.80 -15.67 16.55
CA CYS A 147 2.18 -16.56 17.53
C CYS A 147 2.65 -18.01 17.30
N VAL A 148 2.70 -18.79 18.38
CA VAL A 148 2.93 -20.24 18.30
C VAL A 148 1.58 -20.94 18.13
N PRO A 149 1.33 -21.67 17.02
CA PRO A 149 0.09 -22.44 16.86
C PRO A 149 -0.03 -23.55 17.92
N PRO A 150 -1.25 -23.88 18.38
CA PRO A 150 -1.46 -24.93 19.38
C PRO A 150 -1.01 -26.32 18.87
N ASN A 151 -1.06 -26.55 17.56
CA ASN A 151 -0.69 -27.82 16.92
C ASN A 151 0.81 -27.95 16.60
N ARG A 152 1.58 -26.84 16.66
CA ARG A 152 3.00 -26.79 16.28
C ARG A 152 3.74 -25.87 17.24
N THR A 153 4.26 -26.43 18.32
CA THR A 153 4.89 -25.65 19.41
C THR A 153 6.30 -25.15 19.07
N ASP A 154 6.90 -25.66 18.01
CA ASP A 154 8.27 -25.44 17.56
C ASP A 154 8.41 -24.28 16.56
N LYS A 155 7.31 -23.82 15.94
CA LYS A 155 7.35 -22.79 14.90
C LYS A 155 6.54 -21.56 15.28
N LEU A 156 7.18 -20.39 15.15
CA LEU A 156 6.48 -19.11 15.16
C LEU A 156 5.80 -18.90 13.81
N ARG A 157 4.50 -18.58 13.83
CA ARG A 157 3.73 -18.22 12.65
C ARG A 157 3.47 -16.72 12.66
N TYR A 158 3.80 -16.05 11.56
CA TYR A 158 3.43 -14.66 11.36
C TYR A 158 1.91 -14.55 11.24
N VAL A 159 1.30 -13.73 12.08
CA VAL A 159 -0.15 -13.49 12.08
C VAL A 159 -0.47 -12.30 11.19
N CYS A 160 -0.09 -11.11 11.62
CA CYS A 160 -0.23 -9.88 10.84
C CYS A 160 0.52 -8.74 11.56
N PHE A 161 0.53 -7.55 10.98
CA PHE A 161 0.96 -6.36 11.72
C PHE A 161 -0.15 -5.84 12.64
N ILE A 162 0.22 -5.12 13.69
CA ILE A 162 -0.66 -4.46 14.65
C ILE A 162 -0.28 -2.98 14.78
N GLN A 163 -1.25 -2.10 15.05
CA GLN A 163 -1.02 -0.66 15.19
C GLN A 163 -0.48 -0.31 16.60
N VAL A 164 0.41 0.68 16.68
CA VAL A 164 0.96 1.23 17.93
C VAL A 164 0.63 2.73 18.03
N PRO A 165 0.27 3.26 19.23
CA PRO A 165 0.18 2.58 20.52
C PRO A 165 -1.18 1.93 20.82
N ALA A 166 -2.17 2.12 19.96
CA ALA A 166 -3.52 1.59 20.14
C ALA A 166 -4.14 1.19 18.80
N MET A 167 -5.06 0.23 18.86
CA MET A 167 -5.89 -0.22 17.75
C MET A 167 -7.36 0.09 18.05
N TYR A 168 -8.09 0.56 17.06
CA TYR A 168 -9.55 0.64 17.13
C TYR A 168 -10.18 -0.73 16.85
N GLU A 169 -11.47 -0.89 17.12
CA GLU A 169 -12.15 -2.17 16.87
C GLU A 169 -12.10 -2.58 15.40
N TRP A 170 -12.39 -1.66 14.50
CA TRP A 170 -12.49 -1.93 13.08
C TRP A 170 -11.33 -1.29 12.30
N SER A 171 -10.81 -1.99 11.29
CA SER A 171 -9.84 -1.40 10.35
C SER A 171 -10.44 -0.18 9.66
N ILE A 172 -9.63 0.66 9.04
CA ILE A 172 -10.08 1.79 8.21
C ILE A 172 -9.30 1.71 6.90
N LEU A 173 -10.01 1.75 5.77
CA LEU A 173 -9.35 1.74 4.46
C LEU A 173 -8.66 3.07 4.18
N ARG A 174 -7.50 2.98 3.53
CA ARG A 174 -6.87 4.12 2.85
C ARG A 174 -7.36 4.10 1.41
N LEU A 175 -7.82 5.25 0.93
CA LEU A 175 -8.10 5.44 -0.49
C LEU A 175 -6.94 6.16 -1.15
N ASP A 176 -6.69 5.87 -2.43
CA ASP A 176 -5.83 6.68 -3.30
C ASP A 176 -6.57 7.93 -3.81
N ASP A 177 -5.90 8.71 -4.66
CA ASP A 177 -6.45 9.94 -5.25
C ASP A 177 -7.66 9.68 -6.17
N HIS A 178 -7.83 8.45 -6.66
CA HIS A 178 -8.97 8.02 -7.47
C HIS A 178 -10.11 7.42 -6.64
N GLY A 179 -9.95 7.38 -5.31
CA GLY A 179 -10.93 6.78 -4.41
C GLY A 179 -10.97 5.25 -4.50
N ILE A 180 -9.86 4.60 -4.85
CA ILE A 180 -9.71 3.14 -4.87
C ILE A 180 -9.00 2.69 -3.58
N PRO A 181 -9.36 1.54 -2.98
CA PRO A 181 -8.68 1.02 -1.80
C PRO A 181 -7.18 0.77 -2.04
N SER A 182 -6.33 1.57 -1.39
CA SER A 182 -4.87 1.46 -1.40
C SER A 182 -4.37 1.00 -0.02
N GLY A 183 -4.92 -0.13 0.43
CA GLY A 183 -4.59 -0.76 1.72
C GLY A 183 -5.35 -0.18 2.92
N GLU A 184 -4.85 -0.46 4.11
CA GLU A 184 -5.45 0.00 5.37
C GLU A 184 -4.74 1.26 5.88
N LYS A 185 -5.53 2.29 6.20
CA LYS A 185 -5.04 3.48 6.92
C LYS A 185 -4.72 3.15 8.36
N PHE A 186 -5.59 2.35 8.99
CA PHE A 186 -5.43 1.83 10.34
C PHE A 186 -5.93 0.39 10.39
N ARG A 187 -5.21 -0.48 11.10
CA ARG A 187 -5.65 -1.86 11.33
C ARG A 187 -6.42 -1.97 12.64
N GLY A 188 -7.61 -2.57 12.56
CA GLY A 188 -8.47 -2.79 13.72
C GLY A 188 -8.15 -4.10 14.43
N TRP A 189 -8.36 -4.15 15.74
CA TRP A 189 -8.06 -5.34 16.53
C TRP A 189 -9.01 -6.52 16.19
N ARG A 190 -10.22 -6.29 15.67
CA ARG A 190 -11.09 -7.38 15.15
C ARG A 190 -10.49 -8.04 13.92
N THR A 191 -9.83 -7.28 13.05
CA THR A 191 -9.12 -7.82 11.89
C THR A 191 -7.96 -8.71 12.34
N VAL A 192 -7.24 -8.30 13.39
CA VAL A 192 -6.21 -9.14 14.01
C VAL A 192 -6.82 -10.41 14.61
N ALA A 193 -7.99 -10.30 15.25
CA ALA A 193 -8.70 -11.45 15.81
C ALA A 193 -9.14 -12.46 14.74
N VAL A 194 -9.63 -12.00 13.58
CA VAL A 194 -9.94 -12.86 12.43
C VAL A 194 -8.68 -13.57 11.94
N GLN A 195 -7.55 -12.87 11.80
CA GLN A 195 -6.28 -13.46 11.37
C GLN A 195 -5.77 -14.53 12.34
N LEU A 196 -5.97 -14.37 13.65
CA LEU A 196 -5.66 -15.40 14.64
C LEU A 196 -6.50 -16.68 14.42
N VAL A 197 -7.77 -16.54 14.01
CA VAL A 197 -8.65 -17.67 13.69
C VAL A 197 -8.29 -18.32 12.35
N GLU A 198 -8.05 -17.52 11.32
CA GLU A 198 -7.67 -17.98 9.97
C GLU A 198 -6.38 -18.81 10.00
N LYS A 199 -5.41 -18.37 10.79
CA LYS A 199 -4.10 -19.02 10.99
C LYS A 199 -4.10 -20.09 12.08
N GLU A 200 -5.29 -20.43 12.60
CA GLU A 200 -5.51 -21.53 13.55
C GLU A 200 -4.71 -21.36 14.86
N ILE A 201 -4.44 -20.11 15.24
CA ILE A 201 -3.84 -19.79 16.55
C ILE A 201 -4.87 -19.95 17.66
N ILE A 202 -6.13 -19.57 17.38
CA ILE A 202 -7.29 -19.75 18.25
C ILE A 202 -8.49 -20.22 17.44
N THR A 203 -9.47 -20.84 18.10
CA THR A 203 -10.76 -21.14 17.47
C THR A 203 -11.68 -19.92 17.44
N GLU A 204 -12.70 -19.94 16.58
CA GLU A 204 -13.75 -18.89 16.56
C GLU A 204 -14.42 -18.74 17.94
N GLN A 205 -14.68 -19.85 18.63
CA GLN A 205 -15.26 -19.84 19.97
C GLN A 205 -14.33 -19.15 20.98
N GLN A 206 -13.04 -19.47 20.96
CA GLN A 206 -12.04 -18.79 21.81
C GLN A 206 -11.95 -17.30 21.47
N CYS A 207 -11.98 -16.94 20.18
CA CYS A 207 -12.00 -15.55 19.75
C CYS A 207 -13.18 -14.79 20.37
N HIS A 208 -14.39 -15.36 20.33
CA HIS A 208 -15.57 -14.77 20.96
C HIS A 208 -15.52 -14.73 22.49
N GLN A 209 -14.93 -15.74 23.14
CA GLN A 209 -14.72 -15.71 24.59
C GLN A 209 -13.75 -14.61 25.02
N ILE A 210 -12.65 -14.45 24.28
CA ILE A 210 -11.61 -13.47 24.59
C ILE A 210 -12.11 -12.07 24.26
N PHE A 211 -12.56 -11.84 23.03
CA PHE A 211 -12.83 -10.50 22.50
C PHE A 211 -14.31 -10.10 22.54
N GLY A 212 -15.20 -10.98 22.99
CA GLY A 212 -16.64 -10.79 22.92
C GLY A 212 -17.20 -10.98 21.51
N VAL A 213 -18.50 -11.20 21.39
CA VAL A 213 -19.21 -11.22 20.10
C VAL A 213 -19.65 -9.79 19.79
N PRO A 214 -19.28 -9.22 18.62
CA PRO A 214 -19.74 -7.89 18.26
C PRO A 214 -21.25 -7.92 17.95
N SER A 215 -21.96 -6.83 18.18
CA SER A 215 -23.38 -6.73 17.79
C SER A 215 -23.52 -6.87 16.27
N PRO A 216 -24.52 -7.62 15.76
CA PRO A 216 -24.74 -7.78 14.34
C PRO A 216 -25.23 -6.46 13.73
N ASN A 217 -24.33 -5.77 13.03
CA ASN A 217 -24.63 -4.52 12.32
C ASN A 217 -23.83 -4.48 11.02
N THR A 218 -24.03 -3.44 10.23
CA THR A 218 -23.38 -3.31 8.91
C THR A 218 -21.86 -3.21 9.01
N ILE A 219 -21.31 -2.70 10.12
CA ILE A 219 -19.86 -2.57 10.35
C ILE A 219 -19.23 -3.93 10.68
N SER A 220 -19.92 -4.74 11.51
CA SER A 220 -19.46 -6.08 11.91
C SER A 220 -19.75 -7.16 10.87
N ALA A 221 -20.57 -6.87 9.85
CA ALA A 221 -20.93 -7.81 8.78
C ALA A 221 -19.70 -8.44 8.11
N ARG A 222 -18.63 -7.65 7.87
CA ARG A 222 -17.40 -8.16 7.24
C ARG A 222 -16.62 -9.13 8.14
N TYR A 223 -16.63 -8.89 9.46
CA TYR A 223 -16.04 -9.81 10.44
C TYR A 223 -16.76 -11.15 10.42
N PHE A 224 -18.10 -11.13 10.48
CA PHE A 224 -18.89 -12.36 10.42
C PHE A 224 -18.76 -13.08 9.07
N ARG A 225 -18.68 -12.33 7.96
CA ARG A 225 -18.43 -12.90 6.63
C ARG A 225 -17.07 -13.63 6.60
N SER A 226 -16.01 -13.01 7.11
CA SER A 226 -14.66 -13.61 7.11
C SER A 226 -14.63 -14.92 7.92
N LEU A 227 -15.25 -14.93 9.11
CA LEU A 227 -15.38 -16.15 9.92
C LEU A 227 -16.26 -17.21 9.25
N TRP A 228 -17.36 -16.80 8.60
CA TRP A 228 -18.21 -17.69 7.84
C TRP A 228 -17.45 -18.31 6.66
N GLU A 229 -16.65 -17.54 5.92
CA GLU A 229 -15.82 -18.05 4.82
C GLU A 229 -14.80 -19.09 5.30
N LYS A 230 -14.13 -18.84 6.44
CA LYS A 230 -13.22 -19.81 7.06
C LYS A 230 -13.95 -21.10 7.44
N ARG A 231 -15.17 -21.03 8.00
CA ARG A 231 -15.97 -22.22 8.33
C ARG A 231 -16.36 -23.03 7.09
N ASN A 232 -16.62 -22.37 5.97
CA ASN A 232 -17.07 -23.00 4.73
C ASN A 232 -15.91 -23.37 3.78
N GLY A 233 -14.70 -23.53 4.31
CA GLY A 233 -13.62 -24.22 3.60
C GLY A 233 -12.65 -23.33 2.83
N ARG A 234 -12.67 -21.99 3.00
CA ARG A 234 -11.48 -21.19 2.66
C ARG A 234 -10.40 -21.48 3.71
N ARG A 235 -9.55 -22.47 3.43
CA ARG A 235 -8.36 -22.75 4.23
C ARG A 235 -7.28 -21.73 3.89
N TYR A 236 -6.58 -21.26 4.91
CA TYR A 236 -5.32 -20.56 4.73
C TYR A 236 -4.27 -21.60 4.36
N GLU A 237 -3.64 -21.44 3.21
CA GLU A 237 -2.42 -22.17 2.85
C GLU A 237 -1.26 -21.31 3.33
N ASP A 238 -0.41 -21.85 4.21
CA ASP A 238 0.85 -21.18 4.53
C ASP A 238 1.67 -21.11 3.23
N GLU A 239 2.15 -19.94 2.84
CA GLU A 239 3.01 -19.79 1.65
C GLU A 239 4.29 -20.66 1.78
N ASP A 240 4.75 -20.88 3.01
CA ASP A 240 5.86 -21.78 3.33
C ASP A 240 5.53 -23.26 3.04
N GLU A 241 4.25 -23.66 3.04
CA GLU A 241 3.83 -25.03 2.71
C GLU A 241 3.76 -25.27 1.19
N ARG A 242 3.60 -24.21 0.38
CA ARG A 242 3.64 -24.33 -1.10
C ARG A 242 5.02 -24.69 -1.63
N GLY A 243 6.09 -24.35 -0.91
CA GLY A 243 7.47 -24.65 -1.33
C GLY A 243 7.96 -26.05 -0.95
N LEU A 244 7.14 -26.86 -0.26
CA LEU A 244 7.51 -28.20 0.23
C LEU A 244 6.71 -29.34 -0.45
N SER A 245 5.81 -29.00 -1.38
CA SER A 245 4.96 -29.97 -2.07
C SER A 245 5.40 -30.29 -3.52
N ASP A 246 6.56 -29.80 -3.95
CA ASP A 246 7.17 -30.11 -5.26
C ASP A 246 8.31 -31.13 -5.13
#